data_AF-A0A498K993-F1
#
_entry.id   AF-A0A498K993-F1
#
_cell.length_a   1.000
_cell.length_b   1.000
_cell.length_c   1.000
_cell.angle_alpha   90.00
_cell.angle_beta   90.00
_cell.angle_gamma   90.00
#
_symmetry.space_group_name_H-M   'P 1'
#
loop_
_entity.id
_entity.type
_entity.pdbx_description
1 polymer ?
#
loop_
_entity_poly.entity_id
_entity_poly.type
_entity_poly.pdbx_seq_one_letter_code
_entity_poly.pdbx_strand_id
1 'polypeptide(L)' 'MATTTDGHADDFRRLIGRTPIRRLAQPNEISSLVTFLCLPAASYINGQVISVDGGFTVSGF' A
#
# COMPACT_ATOMS: atom_id res chain seq x y z
N MET A 1 0.48 -32.54 -8.71
CA MET A 1 -0.72 -31.77 -9.11
C MET A 1 -0.75 -30.55 -8.19
N ALA A 2 -0.20 -29.43 -8.65
CA ALA A 2 0.00 -28.23 -7.83
C ALA A 2 -1.34 -27.59 -7.50
N THR A 3 -1.54 -27.29 -6.22
CA THR A 3 -2.78 -26.77 -5.66
C THR A 3 -2.91 -25.28 -5.95
N THR A 4 -4.04 -24.86 -6.53
CA THR A 4 -4.41 -23.47 -6.87
C THR A 4 -4.31 -22.48 -5.70
N THR A 5 -4.16 -22.96 -4.46
CA THR A 5 -3.95 -22.17 -3.23
C THR A 5 -2.53 -21.62 -3.09
N ASP A 6 -1.53 -22.24 -3.72
CA ASP A 6 -0.10 -21.89 -3.51
C ASP A 6 0.31 -20.59 -4.20
N GLY A 7 -0.28 -20.30 -5.37
CA GLY A 7 0.06 -19.12 -6.17
C GLY A 7 -0.21 -17.79 -5.46
N HIS A 8 -1.35 -17.67 -4.77
CA HIS A 8 -1.69 -16.44 -4.05
C HIS A 8 -0.73 -16.14 -2.90
N ALA A 9 -0.32 -17.17 -2.16
CA ALA A 9 0.60 -17.01 -1.05
C ALA A 9 2.01 -16.60 -1.53
N ASP A 10 2.45 -17.14 -2.67
CA ASP A 10 3.70 -16.76 -3.32
C ASP A 10 3.67 -15.30 -3.81
N ASP A 11 2.55 -14.87 -4.37
CA ASP A 11 2.35 -13.47 -4.81
C ASP A 11 2.43 -12.50 -3.63
N PHE A 12 1.78 -12.81 -2.50
CA PHE A 12 1.87 -11.99 -1.30
C PHE A 12 3.29 -11.94 -0.73
N ARG A 13 4.00 -13.07 -0.70
CA ARG A 13 5.40 -13.08 -0.25
C ARG A 13 6.28 -12.25 -1.15
N ARG A 14 6.07 -12.29 -2.47
CA ARG A 14 6.81 -11.47 -3.43
C ARG A 14 6.52 -9.97 -3.24
N LEU A 15 5.26 -9.60 -3.04
CA LEU A 15 4.85 -8.21 -2.76
C LEU A 15 5.49 -7.69 -1.48
N ILE A 16 5.41 -8.46 -0.40
CA ILE A 16 6.02 -8.15 0.89
C ILE A 16 7.54 -8.03 0.75
N GLY A 17 8.17 -8.92 -0.02
CA GLY A 17 9.61 -8.91 -0.29
C GLY A 17 10.10 -7.68 -1.03
N ARG A 18 9.25 -7.06 -1.86
CA ARG A 18 9.57 -5.83 -2.60
C ARG A 18 9.23 -4.55 -1.85
N THR A 19 8.39 -4.65 -0.82
CA THR A 19 8.00 -3.50 0.01
C THR A 19 9.09 -3.26 1.07
N PRO A 20 9.72 -2.08 1.14
CA PRO A 20 10.75 -1.77 2.14
C PRO A 20 10.31 -2.00 3.59
N ILE A 21 9.04 -1.71 3.90
CA ILE A 21 8.44 -1.96 5.22
C ILE A 21 8.22 -3.46 5.53
N ARG A 22 8.38 -4.36 4.55
CA ARG A 22 8.35 -5.83 4.69
C ARG A 22 7.08 -6.39 5.36
N ARG A 23 5.95 -5.72 5.19
CA ARG A 23 4.63 -6.23 5.59
C ARG A 23 3.54 -5.60 4.74
N LEU A 24 2.35 -6.18 4.79
CA LEU A 24 1.15 -5.56 4.25
C LEU A 24 0.73 -4.35 5.09
N ALA A 25 0.16 -3.36 4.41
CA ALA A 25 -0.49 -2.24 5.07
C ALA A 25 -1.73 -2.73 5.84
N GLN A 26 -1.97 -2.12 6.98
CA GLN A 26 -3.19 -2.30 7.75
C GLN A 26 -4.26 -1.31 7.24
N PRO A 27 -5.57 -1.65 7.31
CA PRO A 27 -6.63 -0.77 6.81
C PRO A 27 -6.61 0.63 7.41
N ASN A 28 -6.21 0.77 8.67
CA ASN A 28 -6.10 2.04 9.37
C ASN A 28 -5.00 2.96 8.81
N GLU A 29 -3.96 2.41 8.19
CA GLU A 29 -2.88 3.20 7.58
C GLU A 29 -3.38 3.91 6.31
N ILE A 30 -4.28 3.27 5.56
CA ILE A 30 -4.96 3.88 4.41
C ILE A 30 -6.04 4.86 4.89
N SER A 31 -6.90 4.45 5.83
CA SER A 31 -8.02 5.27 6.26
C SER A 31 -7.56 6.56 6.96
N SER A 32 -6.43 6.55 7.66
CA SER A 32 -5.89 7.75 8.31
C SER A 32 -5.55 8.86 7.30
N LEU A 33 -4.95 8.53 6.15
CA LEU A 33 -4.69 9.51 5.10
C LEU A 33 -6.01 10.02 4.51
N VAL A 34 -6.95 9.12 4.21
CA VAL A 34 -8.26 9.50 3.67
C VAL A 34 -8.99 10.45 4.62
N THR A 35 -9.00 10.15 5.92
CA THR A 35 -9.57 11.04 6.94
C THR A 35 -8.89 12.40 6.93
N PHE A 36 -7.55 12.45 6.91
CA PHE A 36 -6.81 13.72 6.83
C PHE A 36 -7.21 14.55 5.60
N LEU A 37 -7.35 13.92 4.43
CA LEU A 37 -7.76 14.60 3.19
C LEU A 37 -9.18 15.17 3.25
N CYS A 38 -10.04 14.65 4.12
CA CYS A 38 -11.37 15.20 4.36
C CYS A 38 -11.39 16.35 5.39
N LEU A 39 -10.30 16.60 6.11
CA LEU A 39 -10.24 17.69 7.10
C LEU A 39 -9.98 19.05 6.43
N PRO A 40 -10.41 20.17 7.06
CA PRO A 40 -10.09 21.52 6.57
C PRO A 40 -8.59 21.78 6.39
N ALA A 41 -7.74 21.08 7.14
CA ALA A 41 -6.28 21.16 7.03
C ALA A 41 -5.75 20.75 5.65
N ALA A 42 -6.48 19.92 4.91
CA ALA A 42 -6.12 19.50 3.56
C ALA A 42 -6.74 20.39 2.45
N SER A 43 -7.36 21.53 2.80
CA SER A 43 -8.15 22.36 1.87
C SER A 43 -7.40 22.84 0.62
N TYR A 44 -6.06 22.88 0.64
CA TYR A 44 -5.23 23.28 -0.49
C TYR A 44 -4.53 22.11 -1.20
N ILE A 45 -4.83 20.87 -0.80
CA ILE A 45 -4.27 19.67 -1.42
C ILE A 45 -5.27 19.19 -2.48
N ASN A 46 -4.96 19.42 -3.75
CA ASN A 46 -5.74 18.95 -4.88
C ASN A 46 -4.82 18.56 -6.06
N GLY A 47 -5.35 17.72 -6.97
CA GLY A 47 -4.61 17.27 -8.15
C GLY A 47 -3.40 16.38 -7.86
N GLN A 48 -3.27 15.83 -6.65
CA GLN A 48 -2.15 14.99 -6.25
C GLN A 48 -2.53 13.51 -6.23
N VAL A 49 -1.57 12.66 -6.62
CA VAL A 49 -1.63 11.21 -6.39
C VAL A 49 -0.68 10.89 -5.23
N ILE A 50 -1.24 10.46 -4.10
CA ILE A 50 -0.47 10.18 -2.88
C ILE A 50 -0.36 8.66 -2.70
N SER A 51 0.84 8.11 -2.84
CA SER A 51 1.09 6.69 -2.62
C SER A 51 1.14 6.35 -1.13
N VAL A 52 0.39 5.33 -0.72
CA VAL A 52 0.43 4.75 0.64
C VAL A 52 0.70 3.26 0.52
N ASP A 53 1.96 2.89 0.37
CA ASP A 53 2.35 1.53 -0.02
C ASP A 53 3.57 0.99 0.73
N GLY A 54 4.00 1.67 1.80
CA GLY A 54 5.18 1.27 2.59
C GLY A 54 6.50 1.32 1.81
N GLY A 55 6.58 2.09 0.74
CA GLY A 55 7.78 2.29 -0.09
C GLY A 55 7.88 1.33 -1.28
N PHE A 56 6.80 0.63 -1.63
CA PHE A 56 6.80 -0.28 -2.77
C PHE A 56 7.13 0.46 -4.08
N THR A 57 6.52 1.62 -4.32
CA THR A 57 6.71 2.42 -5.54
C THR A 57 8.13 2.96 -5.69
N VAL A 58 8.83 3.26 -4.59
CA VAL A 58 10.18 3.86 -4.67
C VAL A 58 11.27 2.85 -5.05
N SER A 59 11.01 1.55 -4.88
CA SER A 59 12.00 0.50 -5.23
C SER A 59 12.06 0.18 -6.73
N GLY A 60 11.24 0.85 -7.57
CA GLY A 60 11.17 0.58 -9.01
C GLY A 60 10.54 -0.78 -9.34
N PHE A 61 10.10 -0.96 -10.60
CA PHE A 61 9.42 -2.16 -11.11
C PHE A 61 10.35 -3.36 -11.32
#